data_AF-A0A378AP04-F1
#
_entry.id   AF-A0A378AP04-F1
#
_cell.length_a   1.000
_cell.length_b   1.000
_cell.length_c   1.000
_cell.angle_alpha   90.00
_cell.angle_beta   90.00
_cell.angle_gamma   90.00
#
_symmetry.space_group_name_H-M   'P 1'
#
loop_
_entity.id
_entity.type
_entity.pdbx_description
1 polymer ?
#
loop_
_entity_poly.entity_id
_entity_poly.type
_entity_poly.pdbx_seq_one_letter_code
_entity_poly.pdbx_strand_id
1 'polypeptide(L)'
;MLTLLHLLSAVALLVWGTHIVRTGVMRVYGARLRTVLSSSVEKKPLAFCAGLGVTALVQSSNATTMLVTSFVAQDLVGLMPALVMVLGADVGTALMARVLTFDLSWLSPLLIFIGVIFFLGRKQTRAGQLGRVGIGLGLILLALELIVQAVHPITQANGVQVIFASLTGDIMLDALIGAVFAIISYSSLAAVLLTATLTAAGAISFPVALCLVIGANLGSGLLAMLNNSAANAAARRVALAACCLSWWGA
;
A
#
# COMPACT_ATOMS: atom_id res chain seq x y z
N MET A 1 -4.53 28.71 2.59
CA MET A 1 -5.27 27.96 1.55
C MET A 1 -4.34 27.23 0.58
N LEU A 2 -3.30 27.86 0.03
CA LEU A 2 -2.35 27.21 -0.89
C LEU A 2 -1.63 25.99 -0.26
N THR A 3 -1.23 26.06 1.00
CA THR A 3 -0.58 24.95 1.72
C THR A 3 -1.45 23.69 1.80
N LEU A 4 -2.74 23.84 2.12
CA LEU A 4 -3.70 22.74 2.16
C LEU A 4 -3.91 22.12 0.76
N LEU A 5 -3.98 22.96 -0.28
CA LEU A 5 -4.08 22.48 -1.66
C LEU A 5 -2.82 21.72 -2.09
N HIS A 6 -1.62 22.19 -1.72
CA HIS A 6 -0.37 21.48 -1.98
C HIS A 6 -0.37 20.11 -1.29
N LEU A 7 -0.75 20.05 -0.01
CA LEU A 7 -0.85 18.79 0.73
C LEU A 7 -1.85 17.83 0.07
N LEU A 8 -3.06 18.29 -0.25
CA LEU A 8 -4.07 17.48 -0.91
C LEU A 8 -3.61 16.97 -2.28
N SER A 9 -2.93 17.82 -3.07
CA SER A 9 -2.38 17.43 -4.36
C SER A 9 -1.27 16.38 -4.24
N ALA A 10 -0.40 16.50 -3.23
CA ALA A 10 0.66 15.54 -2.97
C ALA A 10 0.09 14.20 -2.49
N VAL A 11 -0.91 14.22 -1.62
CA VAL A 11 -1.65 13.01 -1.21
C VAL A 11 -2.34 12.35 -2.42
N ALA A 12 -2.97 13.13 -3.29
CA ALA A 12 -3.56 12.60 -4.51
C ALA A 12 -2.52 11.95 -5.44
N LEU A 13 -1.34 12.58 -5.58
CA LEU A 13 -0.21 12.01 -6.34
C LEU A 13 0.30 10.70 -5.71
N LEU A 14 0.38 10.62 -4.38
CA LEU A 14 0.77 9.41 -3.66
C LEU A 14 -0.21 8.26 -3.98
N VAL A 15 -1.51 8.50 -3.81
CA VAL A 15 -2.56 7.51 -4.10
C VAL A 15 -2.52 7.09 -5.57
N TRP A 16 -2.41 8.06 -6.48
CA TRP A 16 -2.32 7.78 -7.92
C TRP A 16 -1.06 6.99 -8.30
N GLY A 17 0.08 7.33 -7.71
CA GLY A 17 1.35 6.62 -7.91
C GLY A 17 1.24 5.15 -7.51
N THR A 18 0.69 4.86 -6.32
CA THR A 18 0.45 3.48 -5.87
C THR A 18 -0.51 2.72 -6.80
N HIS A 19 -1.52 3.39 -7.35
CA HIS A 19 -2.43 2.79 -8.33
C HIS A 19 -1.73 2.47 -9.66
N ILE A 20 -0.88 3.37 -10.16
CA ILE A 20 -0.10 3.18 -11.38
C ILE A 20 0.85 1.97 -11.24
N VAL A 21 1.57 1.89 -10.12
CA VAL A 21 2.50 0.77 -9.85
C VAL A 21 1.73 -0.54 -9.86
N ARG A 22 0.66 -0.64 -9.07
CA ARG A 22 -0.17 -1.84 -8.95
C ARG A 22 -0.68 -2.32 -10.32
N THR A 23 -1.27 -1.42 -11.09
CA THR A 23 -1.83 -1.77 -12.42
C THR A 23 -0.74 -2.07 -13.45
N GLY A 24 0.39 -1.38 -13.41
CA GLY A 24 1.54 -1.63 -14.29
C GLY A 24 2.14 -3.01 -14.04
N VAL A 25 2.40 -3.37 -12.78
CA VAL A 25 2.95 -4.68 -12.39
C VAL A 25 1.99 -5.79 -12.78
N MET A 26 0.70 -5.64 -12.51
CA MET A 26 -0.32 -6.63 -12.89
C MET A 26 -0.40 -6.85 -14.41
N ARG A 27 -0.20 -5.80 -15.22
CA ARG A 27 -0.17 -5.93 -16.69
C ARG A 27 1.08 -6.66 -17.20
N VAL A 28 2.23 -6.48 -16.56
CA VAL A 28 3.50 -7.12 -16.99
C VAL A 28 3.60 -8.56 -16.47
N TYR A 29 3.28 -8.75 -15.20
CA TYR A 29 3.60 -9.96 -14.46
C TYR A 29 2.37 -10.77 -14.06
N GLY A 30 1.13 -10.31 -14.28
CA GLY A 30 -0.09 -10.95 -13.76
C GLY A 30 -0.16 -12.46 -13.98
N ALA A 31 0.12 -12.95 -15.20
CA ALA A 31 0.16 -14.39 -15.48
C ALA A 31 1.26 -15.13 -14.72
N ARG A 32 2.46 -14.56 -14.62
CA ARG A 32 3.58 -15.14 -13.87
C ARG A 32 3.34 -15.16 -12.37
N LEU A 33 2.78 -14.08 -11.80
CA LEU A 33 2.42 -14.00 -10.39
C LEU A 33 1.39 -15.08 -10.04
N ARG A 34 0.41 -15.30 -10.93
CA ARG A 34 -0.54 -16.41 -10.82
C ARG A 34 0.15 -17.77 -10.79
N THR A 35 1.06 -18.03 -11.72
CA THR A 35 1.84 -19.29 -11.76
C THR A 35 2.69 -19.49 -10.50
N VAL A 36 3.37 -18.44 -10.02
CA VAL A 36 4.22 -18.51 -8.81
C VAL A 36 3.37 -18.85 -7.59
N LEU A 37 2.20 -18.24 -7.43
CA LEU A 37 1.30 -18.56 -6.32
C LEU A 37 0.75 -19.99 -6.44
N SER A 38 0.32 -20.42 -7.62
CA SER A 38 -0.24 -21.76 -7.81
C SER A 38 0.81 -22.88 -7.70
N SER A 39 2.08 -22.62 -8.01
CA SER A 39 3.16 -23.61 -7.87
C SER A 39 3.74 -23.67 -6.45
N SER A 40 3.54 -22.62 -5.64
CA SER A 40 4.15 -22.51 -4.29
C SER A 40 3.29 -23.13 -3.19
N VAL A 41 2.36 -24.02 -3.55
CA VAL A 41 1.36 -24.61 -2.65
C VAL A 41 1.92 -25.79 -1.85
N GLU A 42 2.95 -26.46 -2.38
CA GLU A 42 3.48 -27.71 -1.81
C GLU A 42 4.18 -27.54 -0.46
N LYS A 43 4.77 -26.36 -0.19
CA LYS A 43 5.55 -26.11 1.04
C LYS A 43 5.18 -24.76 1.67
N LYS A 44 4.85 -24.78 2.97
CA LYS A 44 4.56 -23.57 3.76
C LYS A 44 5.58 -22.43 3.61
N PRO A 45 6.91 -22.64 3.68
CA PRO A 45 7.86 -21.53 3.49
C PRO A 45 7.84 -20.94 2.08
N LEU A 46 7.65 -21.78 1.05
CA LEU A 46 7.49 -21.31 -0.33
C LEU A 46 6.21 -20.51 -0.51
N ALA A 47 5.10 -20.94 0.10
CA ALA A 47 3.85 -20.21 0.11
C ALA A 47 4.02 -18.81 0.74
N PHE A 48 4.72 -18.72 1.88
CA PHE A 48 5.01 -17.45 2.54
C PHE A 48 5.84 -16.53 1.65
N CYS A 49 6.97 -17.03 1.12
CA CYS A 49 7.85 -16.25 0.25
C CYS A 49 7.17 -15.83 -1.06
N ALA A 50 6.27 -16.66 -1.60
CA ALA A 50 5.47 -16.31 -2.77
C ALA A 50 4.52 -15.16 -2.46
N GLY A 51 3.78 -15.24 -1.34
CA GLY A 51 2.91 -14.15 -0.89
C GLY A 51 3.68 -12.84 -0.67
N LEU A 52 4.83 -12.91 0.01
CA LEU A 52 5.72 -11.78 0.27
C LEU A 52 6.24 -11.19 -1.04
N GLY A 53 6.79 -12.00 -1.93
CA GLY A 53 7.37 -11.54 -3.19
C GLY A 53 6.31 -10.96 -4.14
N VAL A 54 5.16 -11.60 -4.26
CA VAL A 54 4.06 -11.10 -5.11
C VAL A 54 3.54 -9.77 -4.57
N THR A 55 3.29 -9.65 -3.26
CA THR A 55 2.83 -8.39 -2.69
C THR A 55 3.88 -7.31 -2.71
N ALA A 56 5.15 -7.63 -2.48
CA ALA A 56 6.24 -6.67 -2.59
C ALA A 56 6.29 -6.09 -4.02
N LEU A 57 6.17 -6.95 -5.05
CA LEU A 57 6.14 -6.50 -6.44
C LEU A 57 4.88 -5.70 -6.78
N VAL A 58 3.70 -6.20 -6.42
CA VAL A 58 2.41 -5.56 -6.75
C VAL A 58 2.09 -4.35 -5.86
N GLN A 59 2.76 -4.26 -4.71
CA GLN A 59 2.54 -3.27 -3.64
C GLN A 59 1.12 -3.24 -3.08
N SER A 60 0.44 -4.38 -3.08
CA SER A 60 -0.93 -4.48 -2.57
C SER A 60 -1.23 -5.88 -2.05
N SER A 61 -1.31 -6.03 -0.73
CA SER A 61 -1.73 -7.28 -0.11
C SER A 61 -3.17 -7.64 -0.50
N ASN A 62 -4.07 -6.66 -0.63
CA ASN A 62 -5.44 -6.91 -1.12
C ASN A 62 -5.47 -7.54 -2.52
N ALA A 63 -4.62 -7.07 -3.45
CA ALA A 63 -4.54 -7.67 -4.79
C ALA A 63 -4.01 -9.11 -4.72
N THR A 64 -3.00 -9.37 -3.89
CA THR A 64 -2.48 -10.73 -3.67
C THR A 64 -3.52 -11.63 -3.02
N THR A 65 -4.24 -11.15 -2.00
CA THR A 65 -5.34 -11.89 -1.35
C THR A 65 -6.44 -12.23 -2.34
N MET A 66 -6.83 -11.30 -3.23
CA MET A 66 -7.80 -11.60 -4.29
C MET A 66 -7.31 -12.68 -5.27
N LEU A 67 -6.01 -12.72 -5.60
CA LEU A 67 -5.45 -13.79 -6.41
C LEU A 67 -5.50 -15.13 -5.67
N VAL A 68 -5.06 -15.15 -4.40
CA VAL A 68 -5.06 -16.35 -3.56
C VAL A 68 -6.49 -16.87 -3.33
N THR A 69 -7.44 -16.00 -2.99
CA THR A 69 -8.86 -16.38 -2.82
C THR A 69 -9.45 -16.94 -4.11
N SER A 70 -9.07 -16.41 -5.28
CA SER A 70 -9.51 -16.95 -6.57
C SER A 70 -9.02 -18.37 -6.84
N PHE A 71 -7.83 -18.73 -6.35
CA PHE A 71 -7.30 -20.09 -6.48
C PHE A 71 -7.90 -21.06 -5.48
N VAL A 72 -8.12 -20.60 -4.24
CA VAL A 72 -8.86 -21.36 -3.23
C VAL A 72 -10.30 -21.58 -3.68
N ALA A 73 -10.90 -20.62 -4.39
CA ALA A 73 -12.24 -20.76 -4.94
C ALA A 73 -12.34 -21.82 -6.04
N GLN A 74 -11.23 -22.12 -6.73
CA GLN A 74 -11.12 -23.11 -7.81
C GLN A 74 -10.52 -24.44 -7.31
N ASP A 75 -10.39 -24.63 -5.99
CA ASP A 75 -9.75 -25.80 -5.36
C ASP A 75 -8.29 -26.05 -5.81
N LEU A 76 -7.63 -25.03 -6.37
CA LEU A 76 -6.23 -25.11 -6.82
C LEU A 76 -5.24 -24.96 -5.66
N VAL A 77 -5.66 -24.33 -4.57
CA VAL A 77 -4.83 -24.04 -3.39
C VAL A 77 -5.62 -24.40 -2.15
N GLY A 78 -5.04 -25.21 -1.27
CA GLY A 78 -5.64 -25.52 0.03
C GLY A 78 -5.69 -24.31 0.96
N LEU A 79 -6.62 -24.33 1.93
CA LEU A 79 -6.80 -23.23 2.89
C LEU A 79 -5.50 -22.88 3.63
N MET A 80 -4.76 -23.89 4.13
CA MET A 80 -3.55 -23.65 4.94
C MET A 80 -2.43 -22.93 4.15
N PRO A 81 -1.99 -23.39 2.96
CA PRO A 81 -1.05 -22.63 2.13
C PRO A 81 -1.55 -21.21 1.80
N ALA A 82 -2.85 -21.04 1.52
CA ALA A 82 -3.42 -19.74 1.24
C ALA A 82 -3.30 -18.76 2.41
N LEU A 83 -3.56 -19.21 3.64
CA LEU A 83 -3.36 -18.39 4.84
C LEU A 83 -1.90 -17.97 5.00
N VAL A 84 -0.96 -18.87 4.71
CA VAL A 84 0.48 -18.59 4.77
C VAL A 84 0.90 -17.60 3.68
N MET A 85 0.32 -17.68 2.48
CA MET A 85 0.52 -16.69 1.41
C MET A 85 0.00 -15.31 1.82
N VAL A 86 -1.18 -15.24 2.43
CA VAL A 86 -1.75 -13.97 2.91
C VAL A 86 -0.90 -13.35 4.03
N LEU A 87 -0.40 -14.17 4.96
CA LEU A 87 0.56 -13.71 5.97
C LEU A 87 1.82 -13.13 5.32
N GLY A 88 2.39 -13.83 4.34
CA GLY A 88 3.53 -13.32 3.57
C GLY A 88 3.22 -12.02 2.84
N ALA A 89 2.01 -11.89 2.31
CA ALA A 89 1.55 -10.69 1.62
C ALA A 89 1.58 -9.46 2.53
N ASP A 90 1.05 -9.54 3.74
CA ASP A 90 1.04 -8.41 4.68
C ASP A 90 2.47 -8.01 5.11
N VAL A 91 3.35 -9.00 5.34
CA VAL A 91 4.79 -8.73 5.56
C VAL A 91 5.43 -8.05 4.35
N GLY A 92 5.04 -8.43 3.13
CA GLY A 92 5.50 -7.79 1.90
C GLY A 92 5.09 -6.31 1.80
N THR A 93 3.87 -5.96 2.22
CA THR A 93 3.41 -4.56 2.29
C THR A 93 4.26 -3.76 3.28
N ALA A 94 4.50 -4.30 4.48
CA ALA A 94 5.33 -3.65 5.49
C ALA A 94 6.78 -3.44 5.03
N LEU A 95 7.35 -4.45 4.36
CA LEU A 95 8.69 -4.36 3.77
C LEU A 95 8.75 -3.24 2.73
N MET A 96 7.76 -3.13 1.85
CA MET A 96 7.71 -2.07 0.85
C MET A 96 7.50 -0.68 1.46
N ALA A 97 6.69 -0.56 2.52
CA ALA A 97 6.56 0.68 3.26
C ALA A 97 7.92 1.14 3.82
N ARG A 98 8.69 0.22 4.40
CA ARG A 98 10.03 0.51 4.92
C ARG A 98 11.00 0.93 3.82
N VAL A 99 10.99 0.24 2.68
CA VAL A 99 11.87 0.55 1.53
C VAL A 99 11.57 1.94 0.97
N LEU A 100 10.29 2.29 0.80
CA LEU A 100 9.87 3.57 0.21
C LEU A 100 10.04 4.76 1.15
N THR A 101 10.26 4.52 2.45
CA THR A 101 10.53 5.58 3.44
C THR A 101 12.03 5.90 3.57
N PHE A 102 12.91 5.15 2.90
CA PHE A 102 14.32 5.55 2.80
C PHE A 102 14.48 6.83 1.98
N ASP A 103 15.59 7.54 2.20
CA ASP A 103 15.91 8.74 1.41
C ASP A 103 16.30 8.35 -0.02
N LEU A 104 15.27 8.30 -0.86
CA LEU A 104 15.33 7.98 -2.29
C LEU A 104 14.96 9.21 -3.13
N SER A 105 15.13 10.41 -2.58
CA SER A 105 14.81 11.69 -3.23
C SER A 105 15.48 11.81 -4.61
N TRP A 106 16.77 11.46 -4.71
CA TRP A 106 17.53 11.46 -5.97
C TRP A 106 17.01 10.46 -7.02
N LEU A 107 16.37 9.38 -6.57
CA LEU A 107 15.87 8.32 -7.45
C LEU A 107 14.54 8.71 -8.11
N SER A 108 13.75 9.55 -7.44
CA SER A 108 12.45 10.04 -7.92
C SER A 108 12.51 10.65 -9.33
N PRO A 109 13.29 11.72 -9.60
CA PRO A 109 13.31 12.35 -10.91
C PRO A 109 13.84 11.42 -12.01
N LEU A 110 14.79 10.54 -11.69
CA LEU A 110 15.33 9.55 -12.63
C LEU A 110 14.27 8.53 -13.05
N LEU A 111 13.51 7.98 -12.07
CA LEU A 111 12.44 7.04 -12.33
C LEU A 111 11.32 7.64 -13.18
N ILE A 112 10.94 8.90 -12.91
CA ILE A 112 9.94 9.61 -13.72
C ILE A 112 10.46 9.82 -15.13
N PHE A 113 11.67 10.39 -15.28
CA PHE A 113 12.23 10.73 -16.59
C PHE A 113 12.39 9.50 -17.49
N ILE A 114 13.08 8.47 -17.00
CA ILE A 114 13.30 7.22 -17.73
C ILE A 114 11.96 6.52 -17.97
N GLY A 115 11.09 6.49 -16.97
CA GLY A 115 9.77 5.86 -17.07
C GLY A 115 8.88 6.48 -18.15
N VAL A 116 8.87 7.82 -18.28
CA VAL A 116 8.15 8.54 -19.34
C VAL A 116 8.69 8.20 -20.72
N ILE A 117 10.01 8.19 -20.90
CA ILE A 117 10.64 7.84 -22.19
C ILE A 117 10.21 6.44 -22.64
N PHE A 118 10.32 5.45 -21.77
CA PHE A 118 9.93 4.08 -22.11
C PHE A 118 8.42 3.93 -22.31
N PHE A 119 7.61 4.56 -21.47
CA PHE A 119 6.15 4.46 -21.56
C PHE A 119 5.62 5.09 -22.85
N LEU A 120 6.04 6.32 -23.18
CA LEU A 120 5.60 6.99 -24.41
C LEU A 120 6.15 6.31 -25.67
N GLY A 121 7.42 5.90 -25.65
CA GLY A 121 8.07 5.27 -26.80
C GLY A 121 7.54 3.88 -27.12
N ARG A 122 7.07 3.11 -26.12
CA ARG A 122 6.71 1.69 -26.31
C ARG A 122 5.51 1.22 -25.49
N LYS A 123 4.40 1.98 -25.49
CA LYS A 123 3.18 1.80 -24.67
C LYS A 123 2.69 0.34 -24.51
N GLN A 124 2.69 -0.44 -25.59
CA GLN A 124 2.14 -1.82 -25.60
C GLN A 124 3.16 -2.90 -25.27
N THR A 125 4.43 -2.55 -25.11
CA THR A 125 5.49 -3.53 -24.81
C THR A 125 5.69 -3.71 -23.31
N ARG A 126 6.32 -4.82 -22.91
CA ARG A 126 6.75 -5.03 -21.51
C ARG A 126 7.62 -3.87 -21.00
N ALA A 127 8.53 -3.35 -21.82
CA ALA A 127 9.38 -2.22 -21.47
C ALA A 127 8.57 -0.94 -21.18
N GLY A 128 7.53 -0.65 -21.97
CA GLY A 128 6.66 0.51 -21.72
C GLY A 128 5.85 0.37 -20.44
N GLN A 129 5.34 -0.82 -20.15
CA GLN A 129 4.62 -1.08 -18.89
C GLN A 129 5.56 -1.06 -17.67
N LEU A 130 6.81 -1.49 -17.80
CA LEU A 130 7.83 -1.29 -16.76
C LEU A 130 8.17 0.20 -16.58
N GLY A 131 8.23 0.97 -17.68
CA GLY A 131 8.33 2.42 -17.63
C GLY A 131 7.18 3.06 -16.85
N ARG A 132 5.94 2.56 -17.04
CA ARG A 132 4.76 2.96 -16.25
C ARG A 132 4.93 2.67 -14.76
N VAL A 133 5.47 1.51 -14.39
CA VAL A 133 5.78 1.19 -12.99
C VAL A 133 6.82 2.17 -12.44
N GLY A 134 7.87 2.46 -13.21
CA GLY A 134 8.87 3.47 -12.85
C GLY A 134 8.27 4.86 -12.61
N ILE A 135 7.38 5.33 -13.48
CA ILE A 135 6.64 6.58 -13.28
C ILE A 135 5.88 6.54 -11.96
N GLY A 136 5.13 5.47 -11.69
CA GLY A 136 4.35 5.34 -10.46
C GLY A 136 5.22 5.41 -9.20
N LEU A 137 6.35 4.69 -9.18
CA LEU A 137 7.31 4.73 -8.08
C LEU A 137 7.92 6.12 -7.90
N GLY A 138 8.32 6.77 -9.00
CA GLY A 138 8.84 8.14 -8.96
C GLY A 138 7.80 9.14 -8.44
N LEU A 139 6.54 9.02 -8.86
CA LEU A 139 5.45 9.86 -8.34
C LEU A 139 5.18 9.63 -6.85
N ILE A 140 5.28 8.39 -6.35
CA ILE A 140 5.20 8.10 -4.92
C ILE A 140 6.31 8.85 -4.17
N LEU A 141 7.56 8.69 -4.58
CA LEU A 141 8.70 9.32 -3.91
C LEU A 141 8.61 10.85 -3.95
N LEU A 142 8.26 11.43 -5.11
CA LEU A 142 8.02 12.87 -5.26
C LEU A 142 6.88 13.35 -4.35
N ALA A 143 5.78 12.59 -4.27
CA ALA A 143 4.65 12.95 -3.43
C ALA A 143 5.03 12.99 -1.94
N LEU A 144 5.84 12.04 -1.46
CA LEU A 144 6.31 12.03 -0.08
C LEU A 144 7.17 13.28 0.21
N GLU A 145 8.04 13.68 -0.72
CA GLU A 145 8.83 14.91 -0.59
C GLU A 145 7.95 16.16 -0.55
N LEU A 146 6.96 16.25 -1.45
CA LEU A 146 6.00 17.36 -1.49
C LEU A 146 5.15 17.44 -0.21
N ILE A 147 4.79 16.29 0.38
CA ILE A 147 4.11 16.24 1.69
C ILE A 147 4.98 16.89 2.76
N VAL A 148 6.27 16.49 2.86
CA VAL A 148 7.20 17.08 3.84
C VAL A 148 7.32 18.59 3.65
N GLN A 149 7.49 19.04 2.40
CA GLN A 149 7.61 20.47 2.07
C GLN A 149 6.34 21.26 2.40
N ALA A 150 5.16 20.70 2.15
CA ALA A 150 3.88 21.35 2.46
C ALA A 150 3.60 21.43 3.97
N VAL A 151 4.16 20.51 4.75
CA VAL A 151 3.97 20.38 6.19
C VAL A 151 4.94 21.26 7.00
N HIS A 152 6.16 21.47 6.52
CA HIS A 152 7.17 22.31 7.18
C HIS A 152 6.69 23.71 7.61
N PRO A 153 5.96 24.50 6.80
CA PRO A 153 5.45 25.80 7.25
C PRO A 153 4.35 25.68 8.32
N ILE A 154 3.65 24.54 8.40
CA ILE A 154 2.61 24.27 9.40
C ILE A 154 3.25 23.99 10.77
N THR A 155 4.38 23.28 10.79
CA THR A 155 5.09 22.94 12.03
C THR A 155 5.93 24.09 12.59
N GLN A 156 6.42 25.01 11.75
CA GLN A 156 7.19 26.19 12.18
C GLN A 156 6.33 27.40 12.60
N ALA A 157 5.06 27.46 12.17
CA ALA A 157 4.13 28.44 12.68
C ALA A 157 3.74 28.06 14.12
N ASN A 158 4.45 28.65 15.10
CA ASN A 158 4.31 28.45 16.55
C ASN A 158 2.87 28.54 17.14
N GLY A 159 1.84 28.86 16.35
CA GLY A 159 0.44 28.91 16.76
C GLY A 159 -0.39 27.65 16.49
N VAL A 160 0.06 26.69 15.67
CA VAL A 160 -0.77 25.53 15.24
C VAL A 160 -0.51 24.26 16.08
N GLN A 161 0.58 24.23 16.86
CA GLN A 161 0.83 23.15 17.82
C GLN A 161 -0.27 23.04 18.89
N VAL A 162 -0.99 24.13 19.19
CA VAL A 162 -2.09 24.12 20.18
C VAL A 162 -3.38 23.50 19.63
N ILE A 163 -3.63 23.61 18.32
CA ILE A 163 -4.82 23.01 17.67
C ILE A 163 -4.59 21.52 17.40
N PHE A 164 -3.38 21.11 16.95
CA PHE A 164 -3.06 19.69 16.79
C PHE A 164 -2.86 18.96 18.12
N ALA A 165 -2.31 19.61 19.16
CA ALA A 165 -2.27 19.03 20.51
C ALA A 165 -3.67 18.83 21.12
N SER A 166 -4.66 19.62 20.68
CA SER A 166 -6.06 19.48 21.08
C SER A 166 -6.86 18.49 20.20
N LEU A 167 -6.32 18.09 19.04
CA LEU A 167 -6.96 17.15 18.10
C LEU A 167 -6.49 15.70 18.24
N THR A 168 -5.50 15.40 19.07
CA THR A 168 -4.88 14.05 19.12
C THR A 168 -4.82 13.50 20.53
N GLY A 169 -5.98 13.19 21.09
CA GLY A 169 -6.09 12.43 22.35
C GLY A 169 -7.01 11.21 22.27
N ASP A 170 -7.82 11.11 21.21
CA ASP A 170 -8.78 10.01 21.07
C ASP A 170 -8.24 8.96 20.07
N ILE A 171 -7.69 7.90 20.65
CA ILE A 171 -7.15 6.72 19.96
C ILE A 171 -8.14 6.18 18.92
N MET A 172 -9.44 6.21 19.21
CA MET A 172 -10.45 5.68 18.28
C MET A 172 -10.64 6.58 17.05
N LEU A 173 -10.58 7.89 17.23
CA LEU A 173 -10.76 8.85 16.14
C LEU A 173 -9.56 8.81 15.17
N ASP A 174 -8.34 8.74 15.70
CA ASP A 174 -7.13 8.59 14.89
C ASP A 174 -7.16 7.28 14.08
N ALA A 175 -7.57 6.17 14.69
CA ALA A 175 -7.76 4.91 13.98
C ALA A 175 -8.86 5.00 12.91
N LEU A 176 -9.97 5.68 13.19
CA LEU A 176 -11.03 5.86 12.21
C LEU A 176 -10.58 6.67 10.99
N ILE A 177 -9.81 7.75 11.20
CA ILE A 177 -9.25 8.57 10.12
C ILE A 177 -8.35 7.72 9.23
N GLY A 178 -7.45 6.93 9.82
CA GLY A 178 -6.58 6.01 9.10
C GLY A 178 -7.38 5.00 8.26
N ALA A 179 -8.43 4.42 8.85
CA ALA A 179 -9.30 3.46 8.18
C ALA A 179 -10.05 4.09 6.99
N VAL A 180 -10.67 5.25 7.19
CA VAL A 180 -11.40 5.97 6.15
C VAL A 180 -10.46 6.35 5.01
N PHE A 181 -9.26 6.83 5.31
CA PHE A 181 -8.27 7.17 4.30
C PHE A 181 -7.85 5.94 3.48
N ALA A 182 -7.55 4.82 4.14
CA ALA A 182 -7.19 3.58 3.45
C ALA A 182 -8.34 3.03 2.59
N ILE A 183 -9.58 3.17 3.04
CA ILE A 183 -10.79 2.76 2.30
C ILE A 183 -10.94 3.61 1.04
N ILE A 184 -10.92 4.94 1.17
CA ILE A 184 -11.06 5.87 0.04
C ILE A 184 -9.92 5.68 -0.97
N SER A 185 -8.70 5.49 -0.47
CA SER A 185 -7.50 5.32 -1.30
C SER A 185 -7.33 3.91 -1.86
N TYR A 186 -8.15 2.93 -1.43
CA TYR A 186 -7.98 1.50 -1.73
C TYR A 186 -6.54 0.99 -1.49
N SER A 187 -5.85 1.58 -0.51
CA SER A 187 -4.43 1.32 -0.23
C SER A 187 -4.09 1.64 1.23
N SER A 188 -3.78 0.61 2.01
CA SER A 188 -3.14 0.77 3.32
C SER A 188 -1.70 1.26 3.19
N LEU A 189 -0.95 0.82 2.16
CA LEU A 189 0.42 1.29 1.91
C LEU A 189 0.49 2.82 1.78
N ALA A 190 -0.41 3.43 0.99
CA ALA A 190 -0.45 4.88 0.83
C ALA A 190 -0.71 5.59 2.17
N ALA A 191 -1.60 5.04 2.99
CA ALA A 191 -1.90 5.56 4.33
C ALA A 191 -0.69 5.46 5.26
N VAL A 192 -0.03 4.30 5.29
CA VAL A 192 1.16 4.06 6.10
C VAL A 192 2.30 5.00 5.68
N LEU A 193 2.53 5.18 4.38
CA LEU A 193 3.55 6.10 3.87
C LEU A 193 3.26 7.56 4.21
N LEU A 194 2.01 7.99 4.06
CA LEU A 194 1.58 9.33 4.47
C LEU A 194 1.84 9.55 5.95
N THR A 195 1.36 8.65 6.80
CA THR A 195 1.54 8.72 8.25
C THR A 195 3.01 8.73 8.64
N ALA A 196 3.82 7.80 8.10
CA ALA A 196 5.25 7.75 8.37
C ALA A 196 5.97 9.05 7.97
N THR A 197 5.58 9.65 6.84
CA THR A 197 6.13 10.92 6.36
C THR A 197 5.75 12.08 7.26
N LEU A 198 4.49 12.14 7.72
CA LEU A 198 4.02 13.16 8.66
C LEU A 198 4.72 13.06 10.02
N THR A 199 4.97 11.83 10.51
CA THR A 199 5.74 11.60 11.74
C THR A 199 7.19 12.02 11.57
N ALA A 200 7.83 11.66 10.45
CA ALA A 200 9.21 12.04 10.16
C ALA A 200 9.39 13.56 10.03
N ALA A 201 8.38 14.27 9.52
CA ALA A 201 8.34 15.73 9.46
C ALA A 201 8.00 16.41 10.80
N GLY A 202 7.70 15.63 11.86
CA GLY A 202 7.34 16.15 13.17
C GLY A 202 5.93 16.76 13.27
N ALA A 203 5.05 16.50 12.30
CA ALA A 203 3.69 17.02 12.30
C ALA A 203 2.72 16.25 13.20
N ILE A 204 2.96 14.94 13.36
CA ILE A 204 2.17 14.08 14.23
C ILE A 204 3.08 13.30 15.17
N SER A 205 2.60 13.04 16.39
CA SER A 205 3.33 12.24 17.38
C SER A 205 3.33 10.76 17.00
N PHE A 206 4.31 10.01 17.52
CA PHE A 206 4.41 8.57 17.29
C PHE A 206 3.15 7.78 17.72
N PRO A 207 2.50 8.07 18.88
CA PRO A 207 1.26 7.39 19.26
C PRO A 207 0.11 7.59 18.25
N VAL A 208 -0.04 8.80 17.71
CA VAL A 208 -1.05 9.11 16.69
C VAL A 208 -0.75 8.36 15.40
N ALA A 209 0.53 8.29 15.03
CA ALA A 209 0.98 7.54 13.87
C ALA A 209 0.63 6.05 13.97
N LEU A 210 0.85 5.44 15.13
CA LEU A 210 0.43 4.04 15.37
C LEU A 210 -1.08 3.88 15.20
N CYS A 211 -1.89 4.75 15.79
CA CYS A 211 -3.35 4.67 15.67
C CYS A 211 -3.81 4.78 14.21
N LEU A 212 -3.23 5.71 13.44
CA LEU A 212 -3.52 5.87 12.01
C LEU A 212 -3.12 4.64 11.19
N VAL A 213 -1.98 4.01 11.49
CA VAL A 213 -1.52 2.79 10.80
C VAL A 213 -2.43 1.60 11.12
N ILE A 214 -2.80 1.42 12.40
CA ILE A 214 -3.77 0.42 12.84
C ILE A 214 -5.10 0.60 12.11
N GLY A 215 -5.60 1.83 12.08
CA GLY A 215 -6.77 2.23 11.31
C GLY A 215 -6.66 1.87 9.84
N ALA A 216 -5.56 2.25 9.19
CA ALA A 216 -5.36 2.02 7.77
C ALA A 216 -5.35 0.54 7.39
N ASN A 217 -4.67 -0.29 8.19
CA ASN A 217 -4.64 -1.72 7.98
C ASN A 217 -6.03 -2.34 8.18
N LEU A 218 -6.74 -1.91 9.23
CA LEU A 218 -8.15 -2.24 9.47
C LEU A 218 -9.05 -1.94 8.26
N GLY A 219 -9.02 -0.71 7.76
CA GLY A 219 -9.83 -0.27 6.63
C GLY A 219 -9.54 -1.09 5.37
N SER A 220 -8.26 -1.41 5.11
CA SER A 220 -7.87 -2.24 3.98
C SER A 220 -8.30 -3.71 4.12
N GLY A 221 -8.25 -4.28 5.33
CA GLY A 221 -8.73 -5.63 5.63
C GLY A 221 -10.25 -5.75 5.46
N LEU A 222 -10.99 -4.72 5.87
CA LEU A 222 -12.43 -4.63 5.65
C LEU A 222 -12.77 -4.59 4.16
N LEU A 223 -12.03 -3.81 3.35
CA LEU A 223 -12.17 -3.84 1.89
C LEU A 223 -11.89 -5.22 1.30
N ALA A 224 -10.89 -5.94 1.80
CA ALA A 224 -10.59 -7.30 1.34
C ALA A 224 -11.75 -8.26 1.62
N MET A 225 -12.39 -8.14 2.79
CA MET A 225 -13.58 -8.92 3.13
C MET A 225 -14.79 -8.56 2.25
N LEU A 226 -15.08 -7.27 2.09
CA LEU A 226 -16.21 -6.80 1.29
C LEU A 226 -16.10 -7.26 -0.17
N ASN A 227 -14.90 -7.15 -0.75
CA ASN A 227 -14.64 -7.56 -2.14
C ASN A 227 -14.72 -9.08 -2.36
N ASN A 228 -14.63 -9.90 -1.29
CA ASN A 228 -14.72 -11.36 -1.36
C ASN A 228 -16.00 -11.91 -0.71
N SER A 229 -16.97 -11.05 -0.38
CA SER A 229 -18.20 -11.43 0.34
C SER A 229 -19.09 -12.42 -0.42
N ALA A 230 -19.11 -12.32 -1.76
CA ALA A 230 -19.85 -13.22 -2.65
C ALA A 230 -19.10 -14.53 -2.99
N ALA A 231 -17.89 -14.73 -2.48
CA ALA A 231 -17.08 -15.91 -2.79
C ALA A 231 -17.52 -17.15 -1.99
N ASN A 232 -17.04 -18.33 -2.39
CA ASN A 232 -17.34 -19.58 -1.71
C ASN A 232 -16.80 -19.60 -0.26
N ALA A 233 -17.24 -20.57 0.55
CA ALA A 233 -16.91 -20.62 1.98
C ALA A 233 -15.41 -20.63 2.27
N ALA A 234 -14.61 -21.31 1.44
CA ALA A 234 -13.16 -21.36 1.58
C ALA A 234 -12.50 -20.00 1.28
N ALA A 235 -12.88 -19.33 0.18
CA ALA A 235 -12.40 -17.99 -0.15
C ALA A 235 -12.80 -16.94 0.90
N ARG A 236 -14.01 -17.03 1.46
CA ARG A 236 -14.44 -16.16 2.58
C ARG A 236 -13.60 -16.34 3.83
N ARG A 237 -13.20 -17.58 4.17
CA ARG A 237 -12.29 -17.86 5.30
C ARG A 237 -10.92 -17.22 5.10
N VAL A 238 -10.40 -17.23 3.87
CA VAL A 238 -9.13 -16.57 3.54
C VAL A 238 -9.24 -15.05 3.63
N ALA A 239 -10.34 -14.47 3.15
CA ALA A 239 -10.58 -13.03 3.25
C ALA A 239 -10.76 -12.56 4.71
N LEU A 240 -11.45 -13.34 5.53
CA LEU A 240 -11.54 -13.12 6.99
C LEU A 240 -10.16 -13.17 7.64
N ALA A 241 -9.36 -14.18 7.30
CA ALA A 241 -8.01 -14.30 7.84
C ALA A 241 -7.11 -13.14 7.40
N ALA A 242 -7.24 -12.66 6.16
CA ALA A 242 -6.53 -11.46 5.70
C ALA A 242 -6.88 -10.25 6.56
N CYS A 243 -8.16 -10.03 6.88
CA CYS A 243 -8.57 -8.95 7.77
C CYS A 243 -7.98 -9.10 9.19
N CYS A 244 -8.03 -10.31 9.77
CA CYS A 244 -7.43 -10.58 11.08
C CYS A 244 -5.91 -10.40 11.07
N LEU A 245 -5.22 -10.81 10.01
CA LEU A 245 -3.78 -10.69 9.84
C LEU A 245 -3.35 -9.23 9.68
N SER A 246 -4.09 -8.45 8.89
CA SER A 246 -3.88 -7.02 8.76
C SER A 246 -4.10 -6.30 10.10
N TRP A 247 -4.93 -6.84 10.99
CA TRP A 247 -5.06 -6.37 12.37
C TRP A 247 -3.81 -6.61 13.20
N TRP A 248 -3.20 -7.79 13.06
CA TRP A 248 -2.06 -8.20 13.86
C TRP A 248 -0.73 -7.59 13.38
N GLY A 249 -0.64 -7.29 12.08
CA GLY A 249 0.55 -6.67 11.47
C GLY A 249 0.61 -5.14 11.58
N ALA A 250 -0.32 -4.51 12.30
CA ALA A 250 -0.43 -3.06 12.42
C ALA A 250 0.23 -2.46 13.68
#